data_AF-A0A7C2IFB4-F1
#
_entry.id   AF-A0A7C2IFB4-F1
#
_cell.length_a   1.000
_cell.length_b   1.000
_cell.length_c   1.000
_cell.angle_alpha   90.00
_cell.angle_beta   90.00
_cell.angle_gamma   90.00
#
_symmetry.space_group_name_H-M   'P 1'
#
loop_
_entity.id
_entity.type
_entity.pdbx_description
1 polymer ?
#
loop_
_entity_poly.entity_id
_entity_poly.type
_entity_poly.pdbx_seq_one_letter_code
_entity_poly.pdbx_strand_id
1 'polypeptide(L)'
;AILCDAPAGELEALDAYGAHLGLAYQVIDDVLDEVGEAQTLGKDARRDAASRKLTYPAVYGVERSRAIAAALTAQAVEALRPLGARGDLLAGLARLLLEREA
;
A
#
# COMPACT_ATOMS: atom_id res chain seq x y z
N ALA A 1 -10.69 7.07 16.44
CA ALA A 1 -9.80 7.96 17.20
C ALA A 1 -10.56 9.20 17.68
N ILE A 2 -11.06 10.05 16.79
CA ILE A 2 -11.84 11.26 17.15
C ILE A 2 -13.07 10.95 18.01
N LEU A 3 -13.87 9.94 17.63
CA LEU A 3 -15.07 9.55 18.39
C LEU A 3 -14.79 9.10 19.84
N CYS A 4 -13.55 8.77 20.16
CA CYS A 4 -13.13 8.30 21.48
C CYS A 4 -12.23 9.31 22.20
N ASP A 5 -12.14 10.54 21.69
CA ASP A 5 -11.30 11.63 22.24
C ASP A 5 -9.84 11.20 22.47
N ALA A 6 -9.26 10.50 21.48
CA ALA A 6 -7.89 10.01 21.58
C ALA A 6 -6.89 11.17 21.77
N PRO A 7 -5.84 11.00 22.60
CA PRO A 7 -4.81 12.01 22.78
C PRO A 7 -4.16 12.43 21.45
N ALA A 8 -3.70 13.68 21.36
CA ALA A 8 -3.10 14.22 20.13
C ALA A 8 -1.99 13.34 19.54
N GLY A 9 -1.11 12.78 20.38
CA GLY A 9 -0.05 11.88 19.91
C GLY A 9 -0.57 10.55 19.34
N GLU A 10 -1.71 10.05 19.79
CA GLU A 10 -2.36 8.87 19.20
C GLU A 10 -3.06 9.22 17.88
N LEU A 11 -3.63 10.42 17.77
CA LEU A 11 -4.21 10.92 16.51
C LEU A 11 -3.14 11.07 15.44
N GLU A 12 -2.02 11.72 15.75
CA GLU A 12 -0.89 11.89 14.83
C GLU A 12 -0.31 10.54 14.36
N ALA A 13 -0.19 9.58 15.29
CA ALA A 13 0.24 8.22 14.98
C ALA A 13 -0.71 7.52 14.00
N LEU A 14 -2.03 7.66 14.22
CA LEU A 14 -3.04 7.04 13.37
C LEU A 14 -3.18 7.72 12.00
N ASP A 15 -2.98 9.03 11.93
CA ASP A 15 -2.94 9.78 10.67
C ASP A 15 -1.73 9.35 9.82
N ALA A 16 -0.55 9.26 10.44
CA ALA A 16 0.64 8.76 9.77
C ALA A 16 0.47 7.29 9.31
N TYR A 17 -0.09 6.43 10.16
CA TYR A 17 -0.41 5.06 9.79
C TYR A 17 -1.33 5.00 8.56
N GLY A 18 -2.44 5.75 8.58
CA GLY A 18 -3.42 5.78 7.50
C GLY A 18 -2.84 6.29 6.18
N ALA A 19 -2.00 7.33 6.24
CA ALA A 19 -1.35 7.89 5.04
C ALA A 19 -0.41 6.89 4.37
N HIS A 20 0.48 6.24 5.14
CA HIS A 20 1.43 5.27 4.59
C HIS A 20 0.71 4.01 4.10
N LEU A 21 -0.26 3.50 4.88
CA LEU A 21 -1.00 2.30 4.49
C LEU A 21 -1.87 2.53 3.26
N GLY A 22 -2.54 3.69 3.17
CA GLY A 22 -3.34 4.04 2.01
C GLY A 22 -2.50 4.12 0.73
N LEU A 23 -1.28 4.68 0.82
CA LEU A 23 -0.37 4.72 -0.31
C LEU A 23 0.16 3.32 -0.67
N ALA A 24 0.53 2.50 0.33
CA ALA A 24 0.94 1.11 0.10
C ALA A 24 -0.15 0.32 -0.63
N TYR A 25 -1.40 0.49 -0.21
CA TYR A 25 -2.56 -0.15 -0.83
C TYR A 25 -2.67 0.20 -2.32
N GLN A 26 -2.58 1.49 -2.67
CA GLN A 26 -2.66 1.92 -4.06
C GLN A 26 -1.52 1.35 -4.92
N VAL A 27 -0.30 1.30 -4.38
CA VAL A 27 0.87 0.74 -5.09
C VAL A 27 0.66 -0.75 -5.38
N ILE A 28 0.09 -1.50 -4.43
CA ILE A 28 -0.20 -2.93 -4.61
C ILE A 28 -1.31 -3.12 -5.63
N ASP A 29 -2.39 -2.33 -5.55
CA ASP A 29 -3.51 -2.37 -6.50
C ASP A 29 -3.02 -2.16 -7.94
N ASP A 30 -2.20 -1.12 -8.16
CA ASP A 30 -1.56 -0.87 -9.45
C ASP A 30 -0.70 -2.06 -9.94
N VAL A 31 0.02 -2.74 -9.04
CA VAL A 31 0.83 -3.93 -9.36
C VAL A 31 -0.06 -5.11 -9.76
N LEU A 32 -1.15 -5.35 -9.03
CA LEU A 32 -2.07 -6.44 -9.33
C LEU A 32 -2.78 -6.22 -10.66
N ASP A 33 -3.19 -4.99 -10.95
CA ASP A 33 -3.79 -4.60 -12.22
C ASP A 33 -2.82 -4.86 -13.40
N GLU A 34 -1.57 -4.39 -13.30
CA GLU A 34 -0.56 -4.58 -14.35
C GLU A 34 -0.25 -6.07 -14.60
N VAL A 35 -0.12 -6.85 -13.52
CA VAL A 35 0.17 -8.29 -13.62
C VAL A 35 -1.04 -9.08 -14.14
N GLY A 36 -2.25 -8.70 -13.76
CA GLY A 36 -3.49 -9.29 -14.24
C GLY A 36 -3.77 -8.98 -15.72
N GLU A 37 -3.54 -7.74 -16.14
CA GLU A 37 -3.60 -7.31 -17.53
C GLU A 37 -2.56 -8.06 -18.38
N ALA A 38 -1.33 -8.23 -17.90
CA ALA A 38 -0.28 -8.96 -18.62
C ALA A 38 -0.60 -10.45 -18.83
N GLN A 39 -1.39 -11.06 -17.94
CA GLN A 39 -1.86 -12.45 -18.06
C GLN A 39 -3.05 -12.58 -19.01
N THR A 40 -3.96 -11.60 -19.01
CA THR A 40 -5.17 -11.62 -19.84
C THR A 40 -4.92 -11.15 -21.27
N LEU A 41 -3.95 -10.25 -21.48
CA LEU A 41 -3.59 -9.70 -22.78
C LEU A 41 -2.35 -10.40 -23.38
N GLY A 42 -2.52 -10.97 -24.56
CA GLY A 42 -1.40 -11.49 -25.37
C GLY A 42 -0.35 -10.40 -25.67
N LYS A 43 0.89 -10.84 -26.01
CA LYS A 43 2.07 -9.96 -26.22
C LYS A 43 1.80 -8.72 -27.09
N ASP A 44 0.91 -8.83 -28.08
CA ASP A 44 0.67 -7.78 -29.07
C ASP A 44 -0.32 -6.68 -28.61
N ALA A 45 -1.21 -6.96 -27.64
CA ALA A 45 -2.17 -5.97 -27.12
C ALA A 45 -1.57 -5.04 -26.04
N ARG A 46 -0.41 -5.42 -25.46
CA ARG A 46 0.31 -4.66 -24.42
C ARG A 46 0.80 -3.29 -24.88
N ARG A 47 1.11 -3.16 -26.17
CA ARG A 47 1.77 -1.96 -26.71
C ARG A 47 0.82 -0.78 -26.88
N ASP A 48 -0.48 -1.05 -27.06
CA ASP A 48 -1.52 -0.03 -27.20
C ASP A 48 -2.19 0.35 -25.87
N ALA A 49 -2.21 -0.56 -24.88
CA ALA A 49 -2.82 -0.34 -23.56
C ALA A 49 -1.94 0.48 -22.59
N ALA A 50 -0.62 0.55 -22.81
CA ALA A 50 0.33 1.31 -21.99
C ALA A 50 0.11 2.85 -22.00
N SER A 51 -0.92 3.33 -22.69
CA SER A 51 -1.20 4.76 -22.81
C SER A 51 -2.31 5.21 -21.84
N ARG A 52 -1.89 5.90 -20.75
CA ARG A 52 -2.50 7.10 -20.10
C ARG A 52 -2.62 7.11 -18.57
N LYS A 53 -2.38 6.01 -17.85
CA LYS A 53 -2.38 6.03 -16.38
C LYS A 53 -0.95 6.11 -15.83
N LEU A 54 -0.72 7.07 -14.93
CA LEU A 54 0.56 7.23 -14.24
C LEU A 54 0.56 6.32 -13.00
N THR A 55 0.76 5.01 -13.21
CA THR A 55 0.79 4.00 -12.14
C THR A 55 2.22 3.76 -11.63
N TYR A 56 2.34 3.20 -10.44
CA TYR A 56 3.66 2.86 -9.88
C TYR A 56 4.46 1.88 -10.77
N PRO A 57 3.90 0.74 -11.22
CA PRO A 57 4.61 -0.18 -12.11
C PRO A 57 5.01 0.44 -13.44
N ALA A 58 4.21 1.34 -14.01
CA ALA A 58 4.55 2.02 -15.26
C ALA A 58 5.78 2.93 -15.12
N VAL A 59 5.99 3.52 -13.94
CA VAL A 59 7.12 4.43 -13.67
C VAL A 59 8.34 3.70 -13.13
N TYR A 60 8.15 2.75 -12.22
CA TYR A 60 9.23 2.13 -11.44
C TYR A 60 9.49 0.67 -11.78
N GLY A 61 8.58 0.01 -12.50
CA GLY A 61 8.57 -1.44 -12.69
C GLY A 61 7.95 -2.19 -11.50
N VAL A 62 7.40 -3.38 -11.76
CA VAL A 62 6.67 -4.20 -10.78
C VAL A 62 7.50 -4.49 -9.52
N GLU A 63 8.75 -4.91 -9.68
CA GLU A 63 9.62 -5.32 -8.57
C GLU A 63 9.90 -4.15 -7.62
N ARG A 64 10.21 -2.97 -8.17
CA ARG A 64 10.45 -1.77 -7.37
C ARG A 64 9.17 -1.25 -6.73
N SER A 65 8.02 -1.33 -7.42
CA SER A 65 6.72 -1.00 -6.84
C SER A 65 6.40 -1.86 -5.62
N ARG A 66 6.66 -3.18 -5.69
CA ARG A 66 6.51 -4.07 -4.52
C ARG A 66 7.43 -3.67 -3.36
N ALA A 67 8.67 -3.28 -3.64
CA ALA A 67 9.58 -2.79 -2.60
C ALA A 67 9.11 -1.46 -1.99
N ILE A 68 8.54 -0.56 -2.79
CA ILE A 68 7.94 0.70 -2.30
C ILE A 68 6.75 0.39 -1.39
N ALA A 69 5.85 -0.50 -1.79
CA ALA A 69 4.73 -0.92 -0.95
C ALA A 69 5.20 -1.52 0.39
N ALA A 70 6.22 -2.39 0.35
CA ALA A 70 6.78 -2.98 1.56
C ALA A 70 7.38 -1.92 2.51
N ALA A 71 8.09 -0.93 1.96
CA ALA A 71 8.65 0.17 2.74
C ALA A 71 7.56 1.05 3.37
N LEU A 72 6.51 1.38 2.62
CA LEU A 72 5.36 2.13 3.12
C LEU A 72 4.61 1.36 4.22
N THR A 73 4.42 0.05 4.05
CA THR A 73 3.85 -0.81 5.10
C THR A 73 4.71 -0.80 6.37
N ALA A 74 6.04 -0.86 6.23
CA ALA A 74 6.93 -0.75 7.39
C ALA A 74 6.81 0.60 8.09
N GLN A 75 6.72 1.71 7.33
CA GLN A 75 6.49 3.05 7.88
C GLN A 75 5.12 3.17 8.58
N ALA A 76 4.07 2.55 8.02
CA ALA A 76 2.76 2.50 8.67
C ALA A 76 2.86 1.78 10.02
N VAL A 77 3.49 0.61 10.07
CA VAL A 77 3.68 -0.15 11.32
C VAL A 77 4.48 0.64 12.34
N GLU A 78 5.57 1.31 11.93
CA GLU A 78 6.39 2.13 12.83
C GLU A 78 5.59 3.32 13.40
N ALA A 79 4.70 3.92 12.61
CA ALA A 79 3.85 5.01 13.07
C ALA A 79 2.95 4.60 14.26
N LEU A 80 2.63 3.31 14.41
CA LEU A 80 1.83 2.79 15.52
C LEU A 80 2.60 2.64 16.83
N ARG A 81 3.92 2.86 16.86
CA ARG A 81 4.75 2.72 18.07
C ARG A 81 4.18 3.41 19.32
N PRO A 82 3.58 4.63 19.24
CA PRO A 82 2.97 5.29 20.40
C PRO A 82 1.76 4.55 21.00
N LEU A 83 1.07 3.71 20.22
CA LEU A 83 -0.07 2.94 20.70
C LEU A 83 0.37 1.70 21.50
N GLY A 84 1.65 1.29 21.40
CA GLY A 84 2.17 0.06 22.00
C GLY A 84 1.40 -1.17 21.51
N ALA A 85 1.11 -2.10 22.42
CA ALA A 85 0.39 -3.34 22.11
C ALA A 85 -1.03 -3.10 21.53
N ARG A 86 -1.64 -1.93 21.76
CA ARG A 86 -2.94 -1.58 21.13
C ARG A 86 -2.83 -1.44 19.60
N GLY A 87 -1.63 -1.19 19.08
CA GLY A 87 -1.35 -1.09 17.65
C GLY A 87 -1.22 -2.44 16.94
N ASP A 88 -1.10 -3.56 17.66
CA ASP A 88 -0.73 -4.86 17.07
C ASP A 88 -1.73 -5.35 16.02
N LEU A 89 -3.03 -5.12 16.24
CA LEU A 89 -4.07 -5.48 15.28
C LEU A 89 -3.97 -4.68 13.97
N LEU A 90 -3.67 -3.38 14.07
CA LEU A 90 -3.45 -2.53 12.90
C LEU A 90 -2.15 -2.89 12.18
N ALA A 91 -1.09 -3.19 12.93
CA ALA A 91 0.16 -3.67 12.35
C ALA A 91 -0.02 -5.00 11.60
N GLY A 92 -0.82 -5.91 12.15
CA GLY A 92 -1.23 -7.15 11.48
C GLY A 92 -2.00 -6.90 10.18
N LEU A 93 -2.97 -5.97 10.21
CA LEU A 93 -3.74 -5.59 9.02
C LEU A 93 -2.83 -5.01 7.92
N ALA A 94 -1.89 -4.14 8.26
CA ALA A 94 -0.97 -3.54 7.29
C ALA A 94 -0.09 -4.58 6.60
N ARG A 95 0.40 -5.58 7.35
CA ARG A 95 1.19 -6.69 6.79
C ARG A 95 0.34 -7.62 5.91
N LEU A 96 -0.87 -7.94 6.35
CA LEU A 96 -1.80 -8.77 5.57
C LEU A 96 -2.18 -8.11 4.24
N LEU A 97 -2.33 -6.78 4.22
CA LEU A 97 -2.58 -6.04 2.98
C LEU A 97 -1.40 -6.12 2.00
N LEU A 98 -0.16 -6.16 2.50
CA LEU A 98 1.04 -6.32 1.68
C LEU A 98 1.14 -7.71 1.04
N GLU A 99 0.68 -8.74 1.76
CA GLU A 99 0.72 -10.14 1.33
C GLU A 99 -0.44 -10.52 0.40
N ARG A 100 -1.31 -9.57 0.03
CA ARG A 100 -2.42 -9.86 -0.90
C ARG A 100 -1.88 -10.32 -2.25
N GLU A 101 -2.21 -11.55 -2.59
CA GLU A 101 -2.15 -12.08 -3.95
C GLU A 101 -3.55 -11.95 -4.59
N ALA A 102 -3.58 -11.76 -5.92
CA ALA A 102 -4.83 -11.69 -6.70
C ALA A 102 -5.45 -13.08 -6.89
#